data_AF-A0A0R1QTF2-F1
#
_entry.id   AF-A0A0R1QTF2-F1
#
_cell.length_a   1.000
_cell.length_b   1.000
_cell.length_c   1.000
_cell.angle_alpha   90.00
_cell.angle_beta   90.00
_cell.angle_gamma   90.00
#
_symmetry.space_group_name_H-M   'P 1'
#
loop_
_entity.id
_entity.type
_entity.pdbx_description
1 polymer ?
#
loop_
_entity_poly.entity_id
_entity_poly.type
_entity_poly.pdbx_seq_one_letter_code
_entity_poly.pdbx_strand_id
1 'polypeptide(L)'
;MAITTSQQAQAGLAQARQHINELDQQIAALLAERFETVDEIARLKKAAQVPVKNQAREAQVLDQVADAIGSDQLAPHARKIFVTIMAESRAYQNQKINATTSEEN
;
A
#
# COMPACT_ATOMS: atom_id res chain seq x y z
N MET A 1 -2.39 -26.59 -38.15
CA MET A 1 -1.36 -25.53 -38.07
C MET A 1 -0.74 -25.61 -36.69
N ALA A 2 0.54 -25.98 -36.58
CA ALA A 2 1.23 -26.03 -35.29
C ALA A 2 1.71 -24.62 -34.94
N ILE A 3 1.27 -24.08 -33.81
CA ILE A 3 1.74 -22.81 -33.28
C ILE A 3 3.23 -23.00 -32.93
N THR A 4 4.11 -22.16 -33.45
CA THR A 4 5.55 -22.20 -33.16
C THR A 4 5.81 -21.82 -31.70
N THR A 5 6.85 -22.40 -31.08
CA THR A 5 7.24 -22.18 -29.68
C THR A 5 7.36 -20.69 -29.30
N SER A 6 7.78 -19.83 -30.24
CA SER A 6 7.85 -18.37 -30.06
C SER A 6 6.45 -17.72 -29.90
N GLN A 7 5.46 -18.12 -30.70
CA GLN A 7 4.09 -17.63 -30.59
C GLN A 7 3.41 -18.10 -29.29
N GLN A 8 3.70 -19.33 -28.84
CA GLN A 8 3.20 -19.82 -27.56
C GLN A 8 3.78 -19.03 -26.37
N ALA A 9 5.08 -18.72 -26.41
CA ALA A 9 5.72 -17.89 -25.38
C ALA A 9 5.16 -16.46 -25.34
N GLN A 10 4.89 -15.86 -26.51
CA GLN A 10 4.26 -14.54 -26.61
C GLN A 10 2.84 -14.54 -26.05
N ALA A 11 2.04 -15.56 -26.35
CA ALA A 11 0.69 -15.71 -25.80
C ALA A 11 0.72 -15.90 -24.28
N GLY A 12 1.63 -16.72 -23.75
CA GLY A 12 1.81 -16.89 -22.31
C GLY A 12 2.23 -15.60 -21.60
N LEU A 13 3.14 -14.82 -22.19
CA LEU A 13 3.54 -13.52 -21.66
C LEU A 13 2.37 -12.52 -21.63
N ALA A 14 1.55 -12.51 -22.68
CA ALA A 14 0.37 -11.65 -22.73
C ALA A 14 -0.63 -11.99 -21.62
N GLN A 15 -0.88 -13.29 -21.39
CA GLN A 15 -1.76 -13.76 -20.31
C GLN A 15 -1.21 -13.39 -18.92
N ALA A 16 0.09 -13.60 -18.69
CA ALA A 16 0.72 -13.23 -17.42
C ALA A 16 0.61 -11.73 -17.13
N ARG A 17 0.80 -10.88 -18.15
CA ARG A 17 0.63 -9.42 -18.02
C ARG A 17 -0.80 -9.02 -17.74
N GLN A 18 -1.77 -9.67 -18.40
CA GLN A 18 -3.18 -9.42 -18.10
C GLN A 18 -3.49 -9.75 -16.64
N HIS A 19 -2.98 -10.87 -16.13
CA HIS A 19 -3.17 -11.24 -14.74
C HIS A 19 -2.52 -10.24 -13.77
N ILE A 20 -1.33 -9.71 -14.08
CA ILE A 20 -0.72 -8.63 -13.30
C ILE A 20 -1.63 -7.39 -13.29
N ASN A 21 -2.19 -6.99 -14.44
CA ASN A 21 -3.08 -5.83 -14.49
C ASN A 21 -4.32 -6.01 -13.60
N GLU A 22 -4.87 -7.23 -13.54
CA GLU A 22 -6.00 -7.57 -12.66
C GLU A 22 -5.62 -7.50 -11.17
N LEU A 23 -4.40 -7.92 -10.82
CA LEU A 23 -3.87 -7.78 -9.45
C LEU A 23 -3.62 -6.31 -9.09
N ASP A 24 -3.06 -5.53 -10.02
CA ASP A 24 -2.78 -4.11 -9.82
C ASP A 24 -4.07 -3.31 -9.58
N GLN A 25 -5.17 -3.66 -10.26
CA GLN A 25 -6.48 -3.06 -10.00
C GLN A 25 -6.97 -3.35 -8.58
N GLN A 26 -6.77 -4.56 -8.08
CA GLN A 26 -7.14 -4.92 -6.71
C GLN A 26 -6.26 -4.20 -5.68
N ILE A 27 -4.96 -4.10 -5.93
CA ILE A 27 -4.02 -3.34 -5.09
C ILE A 27 -4.44 -1.86 -5.04
N ALA A 28 -4.79 -1.26 -6.19
CA ALA A 28 -5.24 0.12 -6.24
C ALA A 28 -6.52 0.35 -5.43
N ALA A 29 -7.50 -0.56 -5.52
CA ALA A 29 -8.72 -0.48 -4.73
C ALA A 29 -8.44 -0.58 -3.23
N LEU A 30 -7.59 -1.53 -2.80
CA LEU A 30 -7.19 -1.68 -1.40
C LEU A 30 -6.40 -0.46 -0.89
N LEU A 31 -5.57 0.16 -1.73
CA LEU A 31 -4.87 1.38 -1.36
C LEU A 31 -5.85 2.53 -1.16
N ALA A 32 -6.86 2.68 -2.01
CA ALA A 32 -7.89 3.71 -1.85
C ALA A 32 -8.63 3.56 -0.51
N GLU A 33 -9.14 2.36 -0.21
CA GLU A 33 -9.79 2.04 1.07
C GLU A 33 -8.84 2.31 2.26
N ARG A 34 -7.57 1.95 2.11
CA ARG A 34 -6.55 2.22 3.12
C ARG A 34 -6.37 3.72 3.37
N PHE A 35 -6.42 4.56 2.34
CA PHE A 35 -6.31 6.03 2.48
C PHE A 35 -7.57 6.66 3.09
N GLU A 36 -8.76 6.12 2.80
CA GLU A 36 -10.00 6.50 3.51
C GLU A 36 -9.88 6.21 5.01
N THR A 37 -9.31 5.06 5.37
CA THR A 37 -9.02 4.72 6.78
C THR A 37 -7.98 5.68 7.39
N VAL A 38 -6.98 6.10 6.61
CA VAL A 38 -5.97 7.09 7.07
C VAL A 38 -6.61 8.45 7.36
N ASP A 39 -7.62 8.86 6.59
CA ASP A 39 -8.41 10.08 6.83
C ASP A 39 -9.13 10.01 8.19
N GLU A 40 -9.76 8.88 8.52
CA GLU A 40 -10.37 8.68 9.84
C GLU A 40 -9.32 8.73 10.95
N ILE A 41 -8.20 8.03 10.79
CA ILE A 41 -7.08 8.05 11.76
C ILE A 41 -6.57 9.48 11.94
N ALA A 42 -6.48 10.29 10.88
CA ALA A 42 -6.01 11.68 10.95
C ALA A 42 -6.92 12.51 11.86
N ARG A 43 -8.24 12.39 11.67
CA ARG A 43 -9.25 13.05 12.53
C ARG A 43 -9.13 12.63 13.98
N LEU A 44 -9.04 11.32 14.24
CA LEU A 44 -8.92 10.77 15.59
C LEU A 44 -7.63 11.25 16.28
N LYS A 45 -6.51 11.25 15.56
CA LYS A 45 -5.22 11.73 16.12
C LYS A 45 -5.23 13.23 16.40
N LYS A 46 -5.86 14.05 15.55
CA LYS A 46 -6.04 15.49 15.80
C LYS A 46 -6.85 15.70 17.09
N ALA A 47 -7.98 15.01 17.23
CA ALA A 47 -8.83 15.10 18.42
C ALA A 47 -8.13 14.64 19.71
N ALA A 48 -7.32 13.59 19.62
CA ALA A 48 -6.55 13.05 20.76
C ALA A 48 -5.19 13.75 20.99
N GLN A 49 -4.81 14.72 20.14
CA GLN A 49 -3.51 15.41 20.17
C GLN A 49 -2.28 14.47 20.17
N VAL A 50 -2.37 13.33 19.48
CA VAL A 50 -1.27 12.36 19.40
C VAL A 50 -0.47 12.51 18.10
N PRO A 51 0.85 12.23 18.12
CA PRO A 51 1.69 12.35 16.92
C PRO A 51 1.29 11.42 15.78
N VAL A 52 1.49 11.90 14.54
CA VAL A 52 1.28 11.13 13.32
C VAL A 52 2.24 9.93 13.23
N LYS A 53 3.52 10.13 13.54
CA LYS A 53 4.55 9.10 13.50
C LYS A 53 4.54 8.26 14.78
N ASN A 54 4.39 6.95 14.64
CA ASN A 54 4.53 6.00 15.74
C ASN A 54 5.42 4.82 15.29
N GLN A 55 6.68 4.84 15.71
CA GLN A 55 7.67 3.85 15.28
C GLN A 55 7.33 2.43 15.71
N ALA A 56 6.78 2.25 16.92
CA ALA A 56 6.38 0.94 17.42
C ALA A 56 5.26 0.34 16.58
N ARG A 57 4.27 1.17 16.20
CA ARG A 57 3.19 0.72 15.32
C ARG A 57 3.69 0.37 13.92
N GLU A 58 4.60 1.16 13.36
CA GLU A 58 5.17 0.89 12.02
C GLU A 58 5.99 -0.40 12.00
N ALA A 59 6.79 -0.66 13.03
CA ALA A 59 7.51 -1.93 13.17
C ALA A 59 6.54 -3.12 13.20
N GLN A 60 5.46 -3.02 13.99
CA GLN A 60 4.44 -4.06 14.06
C GLN A 60 3.76 -4.32 12.70
N VAL A 61 3.47 -3.27 11.91
CA VAL A 61 2.90 -3.45 10.56
C VAL A 61 3.87 -4.23 9.67
N LEU A 62 5.17 -3.90 9.72
CA LEU A 62 6.17 -4.58 8.89
C LEU A 62 6.35 -6.05 9.27
N ASP A 63 6.23 -6.37 10.56
CA ASP A 63 6.26 -7.76 11.03
C ASP A 63 5.02 -8.53 10.56
N GLN A 64 3.83 -7.95 10.75
CA GLN A 64 2.58 -8.53 10.27
C GLN A 64 2.58 -8.82 8.76
N VAL A 65 3.15 -7.91 7.96
CA VAL A 65 3.26 -8.08 6.50
C VAL A 65 4.26 -9.17 6.13
N ALA A 66 5.37 -9.26 6.84
CA ALA A 66 6.36 -10.31 6.61
C ALA A 66 5.81 -11.69 6.95
N ASP A 67 4.97 -11.79 7.98
CA ASP A 67 4.28 -13.03 8.32
C ASP A 67 3.19 -13.36 7.28
N ALA A 68 2.40 -12.37 6.86
CA ALA A 68 1.29 -12.54 5.92
C ALA A 68 1.74 -12.98 4.52
N ILE A 69 2.91 -12.53 4.04
CA ILE A 69 3.43 -12.95 2.73
C ILE A 69 3.88 -14.42 2.71
N GLY A 70 4.13 -15.02 3.89
CA GLY A 70 4.38 -16.45 4.04
C GLY A 70 5.62 -16.99 3.32
N SER A 71 6.54 -16.11 2.93
CA SER A 71 7.76 -16.44 2.18
C SER A 71 8.92 -15.58 2.61
N ASP A 72 9.96 -16.21 3.16
CA ASP A 72 11.19 -15.55 3.60
C ASP A 72 11.91 -14.85 2.45
N GLN A 73 11.80 -15.38 1.23
CA GLN A 73 12.37 -14.76 0.04
C GLN A 73 11.63 -13.46 -0.31
N LEU A 74 10.31 -13.42 -0.13
CA LEU A 74 9.47 -12.27 -0.49
C LEU A 74 9.33 -11.25 0.64
N ALA A 75 9.51 -11.64 1.90
CA ALA A 75 9.36 -10.79 3.08
C ALA A 75 10.18 -9.47 2.99
N PRO A 76 11.46 -9.47 2.56
CA PRO A 76 12.21 -8.22 2.37
C PRO A 76 11.60 -7.27 1.34
N HIS A 77 10.99 -7.82 0.29
CA HIS A 77 10.33 -7.03 -0.75
C HIS A 77 9.00 -6.46 -0.25
N ALA A 78 8.19 -7.28 0.42
CA ALA A 78 6.93 -6.85 1.02
C ALA A 78 7.15 -5.73 2.04
N ARG A 79 8.17 -5.87 2.92
CA ARG A 79 8.54 -4.81 3.87
C ARG A 79 8.88 -3.50 3.18
N LYS A 80 9.68 -3.52 2.10
CA LYS A 80 10.04 -2.30 1.35
C LYS A 80 8.82 -1.59 0.77
N ILE A 81 7.90 -2.35 0.17
CA ILE A 81 6.65 -1.80 -0.37
C ILE A 81 5.83 -1.13 0.74
N PHE A 82 5.68 -1.81 1.88
CA PHE A 82 4.90 -1.28 3.00
C PHE A 82 5.56 -0.07 3.68
N VAL A 83 6.90 0.02 3.71
CA VAL A 83 7.59 1.25 4.14
C VAL A 83 7.17 2.44 3.28
N THR A 84 7.12 2.27 1.95
CA THR A 84 6.67 3.32 1.03
C THR A 84 5.21 3.67 1.25
N ILE A 85 4.32 2.68 1.33
CA ILE A 85 2.90 2.91 1.60
C ILE A 85 2.71 3.71 2.91
N MET A 86 3.41 3.34 3.98
CA MET A 86 3.34 4.06 5.26
C MET A 86 3.89 5.48 5.15
N ALA A 87 4.94 5.71 4.36
CA ALA A 87 5.46 7.06 4.11
C ALA A 87 4.44 7.98 3.44
N GLU A 88 3.82 7.51 2.37
CA GLU A 88 2.78 8.26 1.66
C GLU A 88 1.54 8.50 2.55
N SER A 89 1.19 7.54 3.39
CA SER A 89 0.11 7.68 4.38
C SER A 89 0.36 8.83 5.36
N ARG A 90 1.58 8.95 5.87
CA ARG A 90 1.95 10.03 6.78
C ARG A 90 1.94 11.37 6.06
N ALA A 91 2.45 11.42 4.84
CA ALA A 91 2.43 12.63 4.03
C ALA A 91 0.99 13.13 3.81
N TYR A 92 0.09 12.24 3.41
CA TYR A 92 -1.34 12.52 3.24
C TYR A 92 -2.01 12.97 4.55
N GLN A 93 -1.77 12.24 5.65
CA GLN A 93 -2.30 12.59 6.97
C GLN A 93 -1.83 13.98 7.43
N ASN A 94 -0.56 14.33 7.23
CA ASN A 94 -0.04 15.66 7.56
C ASN A 94 -0.69 16.77 6.72
N GLN A 95 -0.91 16.54 5.42
CA GLN A 95 -1.61 17.49 4.56
C GLN A 95 -3.04 17.77 5.09
N LYS A 96 -3.76 16.72 5.49
CA LYS A 96 -5.12 16.83 6.03
C LYS A 96 -5.17 17.58 7.36
N ILE A 97 -4.30 17.23 8.30
CA ILE A 97 -4.23 17.90 9.61
C ILE A 97 -3.90 19.40 9.44
N ASN A 98 -2.98 19.73 8.54
CA ASN A 98 -2.59 21.12 8.28
C ASN A 98 -3.69 21.92 7.58
N ALA A 99 -4.37 21.35 6.59
CA ALA A 99 -5.46 22.02 5.88
C ALA A 99 -6.61 22.42 6.82
N THR A 100 -7.03 21.53 7.73
CA THR A 100 -8.10 21.84 8.70
C THR A 100 -7.68 22.90 9.73
N THR A 101 -6.38 23.07 9.99
CA THR A 101 -5.89 24.11 10.92
C THR A 101 -5.99 25.52 10.30
N SER A 102 -6.04 25.61 8.96
CA SER A 102 -6.19 26.88 8.24
C SER A 102 -7.64 27.34 8.05
N GLU A 103 -8.63 26.46 8.27
CA GLU A 103 -10.07 26.77 8.14
C GLU A 103 -10.74 27.11 9.49
N GLU A 104 -10.06 26.88 10.62
CA GLU A 104 -10.55 27.17 11.97
C GLU A 104 -10.06 28.52 12.54
N ASN A 105 -9.33 29.33 11.74
CA ASN A 105 -8.91 30.70 12.06
C ASN A 105 -9.58 31.71 11.13
#